data_AF-A0A1W9RQU0-F1
#
_entry.id   AF-A0A1W9RQU0-F1
#
_cell.length_a   1.000
_cell.length_b   1.000
_cell.length_c   1.000
_cell.angle_alpha   90.00
_cell.angle_beta   90.00
_cell.angle_gamma   90.00
#
_symmetry.space_group_name_H-M   'P 1'
#
loop_
_entity.id
_entity.type
_entity.pdbx_description
1 polymer ?
#
loop_
_entity_poly.entity_id
_entity_poly.type
_entity_poly.pdbx_seq_one_letter_code
_entity_poly.pdbx_strand_id
1 'polypeptide(L)' 'MIKIIRRILSIFYENNLFEEGVEVIGSRCFQFYVKHLGAKSFPLRTQDIDFLIPYPFKGEDHRDLIE' A
#
# COMPACT_ATOMS: atom_id res chain seq x y z
N MET A 1 -6.08 12.73 5.48
CA MET A 1 -5.96 11.25 5.45
C MET A 1 -5.80 10.68 4.04
N ILE A 2 -6.79 10.81 3.13
CA ILE A 2 -6.69 10.22 1.76
C ILE A 2 -5.49 10.76 0.96
N LYS A 3 -5.15 12.05 1.07
CA LYS A 3 -3.98 12.65 0.40
C LYS A 3 -2.66 12.02 0.84
N ILE A 4 -2.52 11.71 2.13
CA ILE A 4 -1.30 11.10 2.71
C ILE A 4 -1.17 9.67 2.19
N ILE A 5 -2.23 8.87 2.23
CA ILE A 5 -2.22 7.51 1.71
C ILE A 5 -1.86 7.49 0.21
N ARG A 6 -2.44 8.41 -0.58
CA ARG A 6 -2.05 8.54 -1.99
C ARG A 6 -0.56 8.85 -2.15
N ARG A 7 -0.02 9.76 -1.34
CA ARG A 7 1.42 10.09 -1.37
C ARG A 7 2.29 8.89 -1.01
N ILE A 8 1.95 8.14 0.04
CA ILE A 8 2.68 6.93 0.44
C ILE A 8 2.70 5.89 -0.70
N LEU A 9 1.52 5.60 -1.27
CA LEU A 9 1.41 4.63 -2.36
C LEU A 9 2.16 5.09 -3.63
N SER A 10 2.15 6.40 -3.92
CA SER A 10 2.95 6.97 -5.01
C SER A 10 4.45 6.78 -4.78
N ILE A 11 4.96 7.08 -3.58
CA ILE A 11 6.38 6.87 -3.24
C ILE A 11 6.76 5.40 -3.39
N PHE A 12 5.92 4.47 -2.93
CA PHE A 12 6.20 3.04 -3.03
C PHE A 12 6.24 2.57 -4.49
N TYR A 13 5.34 3.09 -5.33
CA TYR A 13 5.33 2.80 -6.75
C TYR A 13 6.54 3.38 -7.48
N GLU A 14 6.85 4.66 -7.26
CA GLU A 14 7.96 5.38 -7.90
C GLU A 14 9.33 4.79 -7.53
N ASN A 15 9.44 4.14 -6.37
CA ASN A 15 10.67 3.49 -5.89
C ASN A 15 10.66 1.95 -6.03
N ASN A 16 9.78 1.38 -6.85
CA ASN A 16 9.70 -0.06 -7.11
C ASN A 16 9.48 -0.97 -5.88
N LEU A 17 9.04 -0.43 -4.73
CA LEU A 17 8.89 -1.22 -3.49
C LEU A 17 7.85 -2.35 -3.65
N PHE A 18 6.82 -2.17 -4.48
CA PHE A 18 5.86 -3.23 -4.78
C PHE A 18 6.50 -4.38 -5.58
N GLU A 19 7.42 -4.09 -6.49
CA GLU A 19 8.17 -5.10 -7.26
C GLU A 19 9.19 -5.83 -6.37
N GLU A 20 9.68 -5.17 -5.32
CA GLU A 20 10.51 -5.77 -4.28
C GLU A 20 9.72 -6.66 -3.28
N GLY A 21 8.40 -6.75 -3.47
CA GLY A 21 7.51 -7.63 -2.72
C GLY A 21 6.80 -6.99 -1.55
N VAL A 22 6.86 -5.66 -1.38
CA VAL A 22 6.00 -4.96 -0.42
C VAL A 22 4.55 -5.08 -0.91
N GLU A 23 3.63 -5.48 -0.04
CA GLU A 23 2.23 -5.62 -0.40
C GLU A 23 1.34 -4.77 0.50
N VAL A 24 0.37 -4.06 -0.08
CA VAL A 24 -0.72 -3.47 0.72
C VAL A 24 -1.59 -4.62 1.22
N ILE A 25 -1.81 -4.71 2.52
CA ILE A 25 -2.67 -5.72 3.14
C ILE A 25 -3.71 -5.06 4.05
N GLY A 26 -4.45 -5.91 4.76
CA GLY A 26 -5.43 -5.47 5.73
C GLY A 26 -6.70 -4.93 5.11
N SER A 27 -7.49 -4.24 5.94
CA SER A 27 -8.85 -3.82 5.57
C SER A 27 -8.87 -2.70 4.52
N ARG A 28 -7.77 -1.96 4.36
CA ARG A 28 -7.64 -0.92 3.33
C ARG A 28 -7.71 -1.49 1.92
N CYS A 29 -7.21 -2.71 1.70
CA CYS A 29 -7.24 -3.37 0.39
C CYS A 29 -8.66 -3.62 -0.11
N PHE A 30 -9.61 -3.86 0.80
CA PHE A 30 -11.00 -4.04 0.44
C PHE A 30 -11.60 -2.83 -0.29
N GLN A 31 -11.12 -1.61 0.02
CA GLN A 31 -11.57 -0.41 -0.69
C GLN A 31 -11.15 -0.43 -2.16
N PHE A 32 -10.01 -1.04 -2.51
CA PHE A 32 -9.61 -1.22 -3.90
C PHE A 32 -10.50 -2.24 -4.60
N TYR A 33 -10.89 -3.32 -3.93
CA TYR A 33 -11.80 -4.32 -4.50
C TYR A 33 -13.19 -3.73 -4.75
N VAL A 34 -13.74 -2.96 -3.81
CA VAL A 34 -15.03 -2.27 -4.00
C VAL A 34 -14.95 -1.28 -5.18
N LYS A 35 -13.86 -0.51 -5.27
CA LYS A 35 -13.71 0.55 -6.27
C LYS A 35 -13.37 0.03 -7.67
N HIS A 36 -12.53 -0.99 -7.78
CA HIS A 36 -11.93 -1.43 -9.04
C HIS A 36 -12.40 -2.82 -9.49
N LEU A 37 -12.91 -3.65 -8.59
CA LEU A 37 -13.34 -5.03 -8.89
C LEU A 37 -14.85 -5.25 -8.70
N GLY A 38 -15.62 -4.21 -8.34
CA GLY A 38 -17.07 -4.30 -8.18
C GLY A 38 -17.53 -5.07 -6.94
N ALA A 39 -16.66 -5.26 -5.94
CA ALA A 39 -17.05 -5.90 -4.69
C ALA A 39 -18.15 -5.09 -3.97
N LYS A 40 -19.08 -5.79 -3.31
CA LYS A 40 -20.18 -5.15 -2.59
C LYS A 40 -19.62 -4.25 -1.48
N SER A 41 -20.08 -2.99 -1.45
CA SER A 41 -19.70 -2.05 -0.40
C SER A 41 -20.09 -2.59 0.98
N PHE A 42 -19.16 -2.48 1.92
CA PHE A 42 -19.35 -2.79 3.34
C PHE A 42 -18.85 -1.60 4.14
N PRO A 43 -19.51 -1.20 5.24
CA PRO A 43 -19.16 0.00 6.01
C PRO A 43 -17.90 -0.18 6.87
N LEU A 44 -16.84 -0.77 6.30
CA LEU A 44 -15.51 -0.85 6.89
C LEU A 44 -14.91 0.56 6.95
N ARG A 45 -14.70 1.05 8.18
CA ARG A 45 -13.94 2.26 8.45
C ARG A 45 -12.60 1.85 9.00
N THR A 46 -11.55 2.04 8.22
CA THR A 46 -10.18 1.94 8.73
C THR A 46 -9.43 3.25 8.58
N GLN A 47 -8.65 3.58 9.60
CA GLN A 47 -7.80 4.77 9.64
C GLN A 47 -6.34 4.44 9.31
N ASP A 48 -5.96 3.17 9.43
CA ASP A 48 -4.63 2.65 9.14
C ASP A 48 -4.46 2.23 7.67
N ILE A 49 -3.22 1.89 7.35
CA ILE A 49 -2.81 1.19 6.14
C ILE A 49 -1.68 0.23 6.55
N ASP A 50 -1.86 -1.04 6.21
CA ASP A 50 -0.92 -2.09 6.57
C ASP A 50 -0.10 -2.49 5.34
N PHE A 51 1.20 -2.72 5.56
CA PHE A 51 2.11 -3.23 4.53
C PHE A 51 2.77 -4.51 5.01
N LEU A 52 2.72 -5.55 4.18
CA LEU A 52 3.50 -6.76 4.37
C LEU A 52 4.87 -6.54 3.74
N ILE A 53 5.92 -6.85 4.50
CA ILE A 53 7.31 -6.87 4.03
C ILE A 53 7.79 -8.32 4.05
N PRO A 54 8.30 -8.87 2.93
CA PRO A 54 8.74 -10.25 2.87
C PRO A 54 9.98 -10.46 3.74
N TYR A 55 10.11 -11.66 4.32
CA TYR A 55 11.29 -12.07 5.08
C TYR A 55 11.93 -13.34 4.48
N PRO A 56 13.23 -13.32 4.10
CA PRO A 56 14.12 -12.15 4.14
C PRO A 56 13.71 -11.10 3.09
N PHE A 57 13.84 -9.82 3.45
CA PHE A 57 13.64 -8.73 2.49
C PHE A 57 14.82 -8.72 1.53
N LYS A 58 14.54 -8.68 0.22
CA LYS A 58 15.54 -8.74 -0.85
C LYS A 58 15.50 -7.51 -1.78
N GLY A 59 14.81 -6.45 -1.37
CA GLY A 59 14.79 -5.20 -2.10
C GLY A 59 16.11 -4.43 -1.99
N GLU A 60 16.23 -3.38 -2.79
CA GLU A 60 17.39 -2.50 -2.79
C GLU A 60 17.41 -1.60 -1.55
N ASP A 61 18.55 -0.95 -1.29
CA ASP A 61 18.71 0.01 -0.20
C ASP A 61 18.24 1.41 -0.64
N HIS A 62 17.09 1.86 -0.14
CA HIS A 62 16.45 3.15 -0.49
C HIS A 62 16.78 4.26 0.52
N ARG A 63 18.05 4.71 0.57
CA ARG A 63 18.53 5.67 1.59
C ARG A 63 17.89 7.06 1.54
N ASP A 64 17.45 7.48 0.36
CA ASP A 64 16.86 8.81 0.11
C ASP A 64 15.39 8.70 -0.35
N LEU A 65 14.66 7.71 0.17
CA LEU A 65 13.28 7.40 -0.24
C LEU A 65 12.31 8.58 -0.11
N ILE A 66 12.56 9.47 0.85
CA ILE A 66 11.75 10.65 1.12
C ILE A 66 12.72 11.82 1.35
N GLU A 67 12.62 12.87 0.52
CA GLU A 67 13.18 14.20 0.82
C GLU A 67 12.42 14.92 1.94
#